data_AF-A0A3M7R219-F1
#
_entry.id   AF-A0A3M7R219-F1
#
_cell.length_a   1.000
_cell.length_b   1.000
_cell.length_c   1.000
_cell.angle_alpha   90.00
_cell.angle_beta   90.00
_cell.angle_gamma   90.00
#
_symmetry.space_group_name_H-M   'P 1'
#
loop_
_entity.id
_entity.type
_entity.pdbx_description
1 polymer ?
#
loop_
_entity_poly.entity_id
_entity_poly.type
_entity_poly.pdbx_seq_one_letter_code
_entity_poly.pdbx_strand_id
1 'polypeptide(L)' 'MTLKVRRTYYILGGRVWLLDSAKKKGLSKKLSRKWIGPFTVVEVRSENNCLIKPDNKGKKQLVHANRLK' A
#
# COMPACT_ATOMS: atom_id res chain seq x y z
N MET A 1 15.23 20.07 11.08
CA MET A 1 14.65 18.72 11.10
C MET A 1 14.26 18.34 9.66
N THR A 2 15.16 17.74 8.91
CA THR A 2 14.96 17.45 7.46
C THR A 2 14.14 16.17 7.30
N LEU A 3 12.92 16.28 6.77
CA LEU A 3 12.08 15.12 6.48
C LEU A 3 12.73 14.30 5.35
N LYS A 4 13.23 13.10 5.66
CA LYS A 4 13.76 12.16 4.69
C LYS A 4 12.62 11.58 3.85
N VAL A 5 12.29 12.24 2.74
CA VAL A 5 11.27 11.76 1.80
C VAL A 5 11.84 10.57 1.03
N ARG A 6 11.27 9.37 1.24
CA ARG A 6 11.57 8.21 0.40
C ARG A 6 10.88 8.40 -0.95
N ARG A 7 11.65 8.76 -1.98
CA ARG A 7 11.18 8.62 -3.38
C ARG A 7 11.17 7.13 -3.71
N THR A 8 9.97 6.57 -3.84
CA THR A 8 9.79 5.17 -4.27
C THR A 8 9.11 5.19 -5.62
N TYR A 9 9.81 4.71 -6.64
CA TYR A 9 9.29 4.63 -8.00
C TYR A 9 8.63 3.26 -8.16
N TYR A 10 7.31 3.25 -8.26
CA TYR A 10 6.55 2.04 -8.56
C TYR A 10 6.31 1.93 -10.07
N ILE A 11 6.39 0.71 -10.57
CA ILE A 11 6.19 0.40 -11.99
C ILE A 11 4.74 -0.05 -12.19
N LEU A 12 4.13 0.40 -13.30
CA LEU A 12 2.79 -0.05 -13.70
C LEU A 12 2.78 -1.58 -13.90
N GLY A 13 1.74 -2.25 -13.40
CA GLY A 13 1.66 -3.71 -13.38
C GLY A 13 2.51 -4.38 -12.29
N GLY A 14 3.30 -3.62 -11.53
CA GLY A 14 4.09 -4.14 -10.42
C GLY A 14 3.21 -4.63 -9.28
N ARG A 15 3.64 -5.72 -8.62
CA ARG A 15 2.98 -6.27 -7.43
C ARG A 15 3.53 -5.60 -6.16
N VAL A 16 2.63 -5.09 -5.33
CA VAL A 16 2.93 -4.38 -4.09
C VAL A 16 2.05 -4.88 -2.95
N TRP A 17 2.52 -4.72 -1.71
CA TRP A 17 1.75 -5.05 -0.51
C TRP A 17 1.25 -3.78 0.17
N LEU A 18 0.01 -3.80 0.67
CA LEU A 18 -0.60 -2.66 1.35
C LEU A 18 -0.45 -2.77 2.87
N LEU A 19 -0.02 -1.69 3.53
CA LEU A 19 0.00 -1.59 4.99
C LEU A 19 -1.43 -1.47 5.54
N ASP A 20 -1.84 -2.48 6.32
CA ASP A 20 -3.11 -2.51 7.05
C ASP A 20 -3.11 -1.46 8.15
N SER A 21 -4.03 -0.51 8.04
CA SER A 21 -4.28 0.50 9.08
C SER A 21 -5.40 0.08 10.05
N ALA A 22 -6.11 -1.01 9.77
CA ALA A 22 -7.25 -1.44 10.57
C ALA A 22 -6.80 -2.00 11.92
N LYS A 23 -7.43 -1.51 13.00
CA LYS A 23 -7.27 -2.09 14.34
C LYS A 23 -8.34 -3.15 14.53
N LYS A 24 -7.95 -4.43 14.56
CA LYS A 24 -8.87 -5.52 14.89
C LYS A 24 -9.09 -5.58 16.39
N LYS A 25 -10.35 -5.39 16.84
CA LYS A 25 -10.73 -5.48 18.25
C LYS A 25 -10.41 -6.89 18.78
N GLY A 26 -9.81 -6.97 19.97
CA GLY A 26 -9.44 -8.25 20.59
C GLY A 26 -8.14 -8.88 20.07
N LEU A 27 -7.47 -8.30 19.06
CA LEU A 27 -6.18 -8.77 18.58
C LEU A 27 -5.06 -7.78 18.97
N SER A 28 -4.02 -8.28 19.64
CA SER A 28 -2.83 -7.47 19.93
C SER A 28 -2.15 -7.03 18.64
N LYS A 29 -1.69 -5.77 18.58
CA LYS A 29 -0.94 -5.22 17.42
C LYS A 29 0.31 -6.04 17.07
N LYS A 30 0.88 -6.76 18.04
CA LYS A 30 2.04 -7.64 17.80
C LYS A 30 1.65 -8.88 16.99
N LEU A 31 0.41 -9.34 17.14
CA LEU A 31 -0.12 -10.54 16.48
C LEU A 31 -0.87 -10.21 15.18
N SER A 32 -1.15 -8.93 14.89
CA SER A 32 -1.78 -8.53 13.63
C SER A 32 -0.81 -8.59 12.45
N ARG A 33 -1.25 -9.18 11.33
CA ARG A 33 -0.55 -9.06 10.04
C ARG A 33 -0.58 -7.61 9.58
N LYS A 34 0.60 -7.00 9.43
CA LYS A 34 0.73 -5.58 9.04
C LYS A 34 0.51 -5.35 7.55
N TRP A 35 0.83 -6.33 6.71
CA TRP A 35 0.76 -6.19 5.25
C TRP A 35 -0.32 -7.09 4.69
N ILE A 36 -1.16 -6.53 3.84
CA ILE A 36 -2.27 -7.21 3.17
C ILE A 36 -1.94 -7.31 1.70
N GLY A 37 -2.13 -8.53 1.19
CA GLY A 37 -2.37 -8.89 -0.20
C GLY A 37 -1.29 -8.47 -1.21
N PRO A 38 -1.10 -9.25 -2.28
CA PRO A 38 -0.57 -8.66 -3.49
C PRO A 38 -1.66 -7.76 -4.11
N PHE A 39 -1.29 -6.51 -4.34
CA PHE A 39 -2.00 -5.56 -5.16
C PHE A 39 -1.17 -5.26 -6.40
N THR A 40 -1.83 -4.92 -7.49
CA THR A 40 -1.19 -4.52 -8.73
C THR A 40 -1.31 -3.01 -8.87
N VAL A 41 -0.19 -2.34 -9.15
CA VAL A 41 -0.15 -0.91 -9.44
C VAL A 41 -0.80 -0.69 -10.79
N VAL A 42 -1.95 -0.03 -10.81
CA VAL A 42 -2.71 0.24 -12.04
C VAL A 42 -2.29 1.57 -12.64
N GLU A 43 -2.00 2.56 -11.79
CA GLU A 43 -1.67 3.90 -12.24
C GLU A 43 -0.84 4.63 -11.18
N VAL A 44 0.18 5.36 -11.62
CA VAL A 44 0.98 6.25 -10.77
C VAL A 44 0.49 7.67 -11.02
N ARG A 45 -0.21 8.27 -10.05
CA ARG A 45 -0.77 9.63 -10.19
C ARG A 45 0.27 10.70 -9.87
N SER A 46 1.16 10.41 -8.91
CA SER A 46 2.27 11.27 -8.52
C SER A 46 3.37 10.41 -7.89
N GLU A 47 4.55 10.98 -7.64
CA GLU A 47 5.65 10.30 -6.91
C GLU A 47 5.19 9.68 -5.58
N ASN A 48 4.15 10.27 -4.97
CA ASN A 48 3.67 9.91 -3.66
C ASN A 48 2.35 9.12 -3.66
N ASN A 49 1.60 9.10 -4.76
CA ASN A 49 0.25 8.54 -4.79
C ASN A 49 0.07 7.58 -5.96
N CYS A 50 -0.34 6.35 -5.66
CA CYS A 50 -0.55 5.28 -6.61
C CYS A 50 -1.96 4.72 -6.48
N LEU A 51 -2.57 4.38 -7.61
CA LEU A 51 -3.79 3.60 -7.68
C LEU A 51 -3.43 2.13 -7.77
N ILE A 52 -3.85 1.37 -6.77
CA ILE A 52 -3.62 -0.06 -6.69
C ILE A 52 -4.94 -0.81 -6.85
N LYS A 53 -4.89 -2.04 -7.34
CA LYS A 53 -6.04 -2.94 -7.43
C LYS A 53 -5.65 -4.29 -6.83
N PRO A 54 -6.51 -4.90 -5.99
CA PRO A 54 -6.26 -6.27 -5.55
C PRO A 54 -6.23 -7.21 -6.77
N ASP A 55 -5.39 -8.24 -6.70
CA ASP A 55 -5.31 -9.26 -7.76
C ASP A 55 -6.66 -10.02 -7.88
N ASN A 56 -7.31 -10.24 -6.73
CA ASN A 56 -8.68 -10.75 -6.67
C ASN A 56 -9.71 -9.66 -7.02
N LYS A 57 -10.96 -10.06 -7.30
CA LYS A 57 -12.08 -9.12 -7.51
C LYS A 57 -12.14 -8.10 -6.36
N GLY A 58 -12.07 -6.81 -6.72
CA GLY A 58 -12.13 -5.71 -5.77
C GLY A 58 -12.00 -4.35 -6.45
N LYS A 59 -12.25 -3.29 -5.68
CA LYS A 59 -12.20 -1.90 -6.15
C LYS A 59 -10.75 -1.42 -6.18
N LYS A 60 -10.46 -0.51 -7.13
CA LYS A 60 -9.21 0.26 -7.14
C LYS A 60 -9.17 1.18 -5.93
N GLN A 61 -7.99 1.40 -5.38
CA GLN A 61 -7.79 2.22 -4.18
C GLN A 61 -6.62 3.18 -4.43
N LEU A 62 -6.80 4.45 -4.09
CA LEU A 62 -5.73 5.44 -4.11
C LEU A 62 -4.97 5.37 -2.79
N VAL A 63 -3.66 5.13 -2.86
CA VAL A 63 -2.81 4.89 -1.69
C VAL A 63 -1.50 5.67 -1.82
N HIS A 64 -1.05 6.20 -0.68
CA HIS A 64 0.26 6.84 -0.59
C HIS A 64 1.40 5.81 -0.65
N ALA A 65 2.47 6.11 -1.38
CA ALA A 65 3.66 5.28 -1.61
C ALA A 65 4.27 4.67 -0.32
N ASN A 66 4.33 5.45 0.77
CA ASN A 66 4.79 5.00 2.09
C ASN A 66 3.98 3.84 2.73
N ARG A 67 2.76 3.58 2.25
CA ARG A 67 1.93 2.45 2.70
C ARG A 67 2.11 1.22 1.83
N LEU A 68 2.99 1.28 0.83
CA LEU A 68 3.28 0.21 -0.10
C LEU A 68 4.68 -0.37 0.17
N LYS A 69 4.85 -1.65 -0.15
CA LYS A 69 6.12 -2.37 -0.09
C LYS A 69 6.26 -3.30 -1.30
#